data_AF-A0AAE7CPC6-F1
#
_entry.id   AF-A0AAE7CPC6-F1
#
_cell.length_a   1.000
_cell.length_b   1.000
_cell.length_c   1.000
_cell.angle_alpha   90.00
_cell.angle_beta   90.00
_cell.angle_gamma   90.00
#
_symmetry.space_group_name_H-M   'P 1'
#
loop_
_entity.id
_entity.type
_entity.pdbx_description
1 polymer ?
#
loop_
_entity_poly.entity_id
_entity_poly.type
_entity_poly.pdbx_seq_one_letter_code
_entity_poly.pdbx_strand_id
1 'polypeptide(L)'
;MRRTTTILLATLLLAGAAVGCSSEKSYDEVVADCTQALKDRADGDKAKPDACEDVKKDDYTALLMSQVLDDNGWTDENGDVDMGKILEDSTSTP
;
A
#
# COMPACT_ATOMS: atom_id res chain seq x y z
N MET A 1 47.07 17.01 34.71
CA MET A 1 46.88 15.62 35.17
C MET A 1 45.68 15.03 34.43
N ARG A 2 45.87 13.88 33.81
CA ARG A 2 44.84 13.05 33.14
C ARG A 2 43.66 12.79 34.07
N ARG A 3 42.42 12.70 33.55
CA ARG A 3 41.54 11.51 33.63
C ARG A 3 40.49 11.54 32.51
N THR A 4 40.82 10.84 31.43
CA THR A 4 39.86 10.20 30.54
C THR A 4 38.98 9.24 31.35
N THR A 5 37.66 9.37 31.23
CA THR A 5 36.73 8.35 31.71
C THR A 5 35.69 8.13 30.61
N THR A 6 35.94 7.11 29.80
CA THR A 6 34.97 6.42 28.95
C THR A 6 33.82 5.92 29.82
N ILE A 7 32.59 6.33 29.51
CA ILE A 7 31.39 5.68 30.05
C ILE A 7 30.70 4.93 28.91
N LEU A 8 30.40 3.68 29.23
CA LEU A 8 29.90 2.60 28.41
C LEU A 8 28.52 2.88 27.81
N LEU A 9 28.25 2.17 26.70
CA LEU A 9 26.93 1.94 26.13
C LEU A 9 25.89 1.61 27.20
N ALA A 10 24.76 2.32 27.16
CA ALA A 10 23.49 1.84 27.67
C ALA A 10 22.49 1.82 26.49
N THR A 11 22.38 0.66 25.85
CA THR A 11 21.21 0.30 25.04
C THR A 11 20.01 0.11 25.96
N LEU A 12 19.07 1.04 25.96
CA LEU A 12 17.75 0.86 26.56
C LEU A 12 16.70 1.48 25.63
N LEU A 13 16.01 0.59 24.93
CA LEU A 13 14.63 0.67 24.46
C LEU A 13 13.90 1.95 24.86
N LEU A 14 13.86 2.92 23.95
CA LEU A 14 12.66 3.72 23.82
C LEU A 14 11.74 2.94 22.89
N ALA A 15 10.96 2.06 23.51
CA ALA A 15 9.58 1.85 23.10
C ALA A 15 8.89 3.22 23.16
N GLY A 16 9.15 4.03 22.13
CA GLY A 16 8.48 5.29 21.91
C GLY A 16 7.06 4.95 21.52
N ALA A 17 6.18 4.95 22.51
CA ALA A 17 4.76 5.06 22.30
C ALA A 17 4.50 6.27 21.40
N ALA A 18 4.32 6.04 20.11
CA ALA A 18 3.23 6.68 19.40
C ALA A 18 2.01 5.80 19.70
N VAL A 19 1.30 5.98 20.81
CA VAL A 19 0.15 6.91 20.85
C VAL A 19 0.10 7.86 19.65
N GLY A 20 -0.14 7.29 18.48
CA GLY A 20 -0.77 8.01 17.38
C GLY A 20 -2.18 8.35 17.83
N CYS A 21 -2.42 9.64 17.99
CA CYS A 21 -3.67 10.24 18.41
C CYS A 21 -4.87 9.62 17.72
N SER A 22 -5.95 9.40 18.48
CA SER A 22 -7.29 9.05 17.99
C SER A 22 -7.84 10.15 17.08
N SER A 23 -7.39 10.13 15.83
CA SER A 23 -8.25 10.41 14.68
C SER A 23 -8.63 9.03 14.18
N GLU A 24 -9.72 8.46 14.71
CA GLU A 24 -10.24 7.18 14.22
C GLU A 24 -10.67 7.42 12.78
N LYS A 25 -9.75 7.11 11.86
CA LYS A 25 -9.95 7.24 10.43
C LYS A 25 -11.14 6.35 10.08
N SER A 26 -12.11 6.86 9.34
CA SER A 26 -13.24 6.05 8.93
C SER A 26 -12.77 4.91 8.03
N TYR A 27 -13.54 3.83 7.95
CA TYR A 27 -13.19 2.71 7.07
C TYR A 27 -12.97 3.15 5.61
N ASP A 28 -13.78 4.08 5.12
CA ASP A 28 -13.68 4.61 3.77
C ASP A 28 -12.37 5.36 3.55
N GLU A 29 -11.92 6.13 4.53
CA GLU A 29 -10.63 6.81 4.48
C GLU A 29 -9.46 5.81 4.55
N VAL A 30 -9.58 4.71 5.30
CA VAL A 30 -8.58 3.62 5.31
C VAL A 30 -8.50 2.95 3.92
N VAL A 31 -9.65 2.66 3.31
CA VAL A 31 -9.73 2.08 1.95
C VAL A 31 -9.13 3.04 0.91
N ALA A 32 -9.38 4.35 1.03
CA ALA A 32 -8.81 5.36 0.15
C ALA A 32 -7.28 5.42 0.25
N ASP A 33 -6.74 5.45 1.47
CA ASP A 33 -5.28 5.44 1.70
C ASP A 33 -4.64 4.15 1.16
N CYS A 34 -5.26 2.99 1.39
CA CYS A 34 -4.80 1.73 0.82
C CYS A 34 -4.80 1.75 -0.71
N THR A 35 -5.85 2.29 -1.33
CA THR A 35 -5.95 2.42 -2.79
C THR A 35 -4.84 3.29 -3.35
N GLN A 36 -4.53 4.41 -2.70
CA GLN A 36 -3.42 5.27 -3.09
C GLN A 36 -2.07 4.58 -2.92
N ALA A 37 -1.84 3.91 -1.79
CA ALA A 37 -0.60 3.18 -1.54
C ALA A 37 -0.36 2.04 -2.53
N LEU A 38 -1.44 1.38 -2.96
CA LEU A 38 -1.39 0.40 -4.03
C LEU A 38 -0.93 1.05 -5.35
N LYS A 39 -1.51 2.18 -5.76
CA LYS A 39 -1.12 2.91 -6.99
C LYS A 39 0.32 3.42 -6.96
N ASP A 40 0.81 3.83 -5.79
CA ASP A 40 2.16 4.38 -5.62
C ASP A 40 3.24 3.28 -5.50
N ARG A 41 2.85 2.00 -5.49
CA ARG A 41 3.81 0.89 -5.39
C ARG A 41 4.71 0.83 -6.62
N ALA A 42 5.97 0.42 -6.41
CA ALA A 42 6.88 0.18 -7.52
C ALA A 42 6.44 -1.04 -8.35
N ASP A 43 6.68 -0.99 -9.66
CA ASP A 43 6.40 -2.12 -10.56
C ASP A 43 7.05 -3.41 -10.05
N GLY A 44 6.23 -4.46 -9.90
CA GLY A 44 6.67 -5.77 -9.43
C GLY A 44 6.77 -5.92 -7.91
N ASP A 45 6.48 -4.88 -7.12
CA ASP A 45 6.28 -5.01 -5.67
C ASP A 45 4.99 -5.77 -5.37
N LYS A 46 5.09 -6.78 -4.51
CA LYS A 46 4.00 -7.68 -4.11
C LYS A 46 3.70 -7.61 -2.61
N ALA A 47 4.43 -6.78 -1.87
CA ALA A 47 4.17 -6.58 -0.45
C ALA A 47 2.82 -5.87 -0.26
N LYS A 48 2.11 -6.25 0.80
CA LYS A 48 0.92 -5.53 1.23
C LYS A 48 1.37 -4.20 1.86
N PRO A 49 0.91 -3.03 1.39
CA PRO A 49 1.26 -1.75 2.01
C PRO A 49 0.71 -1.64 3.43
N ASP A 50 1.44 -0.96 4.32
CA ASP A 50 1.02 -0.72 5.71
C ASP A 50 -0.34 -0.01 5.79
N ALA A 51 -0.63 0.91 4.86
CA ALA A 51 -1.91 1.60 4.74
C ALA A 51 -3.11 0.65 4.50
N CYS A 52 -2.85 -0.58 4.07
CA CYS A 52 -3.87 -1.59 3.82
C CYS A 52 -4.08 -2.54 5.01
N GLU A 53 -3.31 -2.44 6.12
CA GLU A 53 -3.36 -3.40 7.23
C GLU A 53 -4.78 -3.57 7.79
N ASP A 54 -5.50 -2.46 7.99
CA ASP A 54 -6.85 -2.42 8.55
C ASP A 54 -7.96 -2.64 7.51
N VAL A 55 -7.62 -2.82 6.23
CA VAL A 55 -8.59 -3.18 5.18
C VAL A 55 -8.95 -4.66 5.29
N LYS A 56 -10.25 -4.97 5.25
CA LYS A 56 -10.74 -6.35 5.26
C LYS A 56 -10.17 -7.12 4.08
N LYS A 57 -9.92 -8.42 4.28
CA LYS A 57 -9.28 -9.28 3.27
C LYS A 57 -10.01 -9.27 1.92
N ASP A 58 -11.34 -9.33 1.93
CA ASP A 58 -12.14 -9.38 0.72
C ASP A 58 -12.08 -8.05 -0.02
N ASP A 59 -12.20 -6.93 0.70
CA ASP A 59 -12.07 -5.59 0.15
C ASP A 59 -10.66 -5.34 -0.41
N TYR A 60 -9.62 -5.75 0.32
CA TYR A 60 -8.24 -5.70 -0.16
C TYR A 60 -8.04 -6.51 -1.46
N THR A 61 -8.66 -7.68 -1.54
CA THR A 61 -8.60 -8.51 -2.75
C THR A 61 -9.29 -7.82 -3.92
N ALA A 62 -10.44 -7.18 -3.69
CA ALA A 62 -11.14 -6.41 -4.72
C ALA A 62 -10.31 -5.21 -5.20
N LEU A 63 -9.70 -4.45 -4.27
CA LEU A 63 -8.81 -3.33 -4.61
C LEU A 63 -7.60 -3.77 -5.43
N LEU A 64 -6.98 -4.89 -5.06
CA LEU A 64 -5.83 -5.43 -5.78
C LEU A 64 -6.21 -5.86 -7.20
N MET A 65 -7.37 -6.49 -7.38
CA MET A 65 -7.85 -6.88 -8.70
C MET A 65 -8.20 -5.65 -9.54
N SER A 66 -8.85 -4.64 -8.96
CA SER A 66 -9.12 -3.36 -9.63
C SER A 66 -7.84 -2.72 -10.13
N GLN A 67 -6.80 -2.68 -9.28
CA GLN A 67 -5.52 -2.11 -9.67
C GLN A 67 -4.87 -2.88 -10.84
N VAL A 68 -4.93 -4.22 -10.84
CA VAL A 68 -4.37 -5.00 -11.95
C VAL A 68 -5.09 -4.71 -13.27
N LEU A 69 -6.40 -4.48 -13.22
CA LEU A 69 -7.18 -4.10 -14.40
C LEU A 69 -6.78 -2.69 -14.88
N ASP A 70 -6.60 -1.74 -13.96
CA ASP A 70 -6.13 -0.38 -14.25
C ASP A 70 -4.70 -0.37 -14.82
N ASP A 71 -3.77 -1.11 -14.20
CA ASP A 71 -2.36 -1.23 -14.61
C ASP A 71 -2.24 -1.81 -16.03
N ASN A 72 -3.15 -2.72 -16.42
CA ASN A 72 -3.23 -3.28 -17.77
C ASN A 72 -3.98 -2.37 -18.76
N GLY A 73 -4.52 -1.24 -18.32
CA GLY A 73 -5.35 -0.36 -19.15
C GLY A 73 -6.64 -1.03 -19.64
N TRP A 74 -7.13 -2.00 -18.87
CA TRP A 74 -8.36 -2.75 -19.16
C TRP A 74 -9.60 -2.12 -18.51
N THR A 75 -9.45 -0.96 -17.88
CA THR A 75 -10.55 -0.15 -17.38
C THR A 75 -10.70 1.11 -18.21
N ASP A 76 -11.94 1.55 -18.40
CA ASP A 76 -12.26 2.81 -19.06
C ASP A 76 -12.07 4.01 -18.11
N GLU A 77 -12.35 5.21 -18.61
CA GLU A 77 -12.23 6.45 -17.82
C GLU A 77 -13.15 6.53 -16.59
N ASN A 78 -14.15 5.65 -16.51
CA ASN A 78 -15.09 5.55 -15.39
C ASN A 78 -14.70 4.45 -14.40
N GLY A 79 -13.65 3.66 -14.70
CA GLY A 79 -13.23 2.51 -13.90
C GLY A 79 -14.01 1.22 -14.20
N ASP A 80 -14.82 1.21 -15.25
CA ASP A 80 -15.52 0.00 -15.71
C ASP A 80 -14.59 -0.82 -16.59
N VAL A 81 -14.70 -2.15 -16.54
CA VAL A 81 -13.86 -3.04 -17.34
C VAL A 81 -14.18 -2.88 -18.83
N ASP A 82 -13.19 -2.41 -19.61
CA ASP A 82 -13.23 -2.30 -21.06
C ASP A 82 -12.86 -3.64 -21.70
N MET A 83 -13.89 -4.40 -22.08
CA MET A 83 -13.73 -5.68 -22.78
C MET A 83 -13.05 -5.53 -24.15
N GLY A 84 -13.13 -4.38 -24.81
CA GLY A 84 -12.45 -4.10 -26.07
C GLY A 84 -10.93 -4.12 -25.90
N LYS A 85 -10.43 -3.46 -24.84
CA LYS A 85 -9.00 -3.46 -24.48
C LYS A 85 -8.45 -4.85 -24.17
N ILE A 86 -9.22 -5.66 -23.45
CA ILE A 86 -8.86 -7.05 -23.13
C ILE A 86 -8.73 -7.89 -24.42
N LEU A 87 -9.64 -7.70 -25.37
CA LEU A 87 -9.61 -8.42 -26.66
C LEU A 87 -8.47 -7.95 -27.56
N GLU A 88 -8.17 -6.65 -27.59
CA GLU A 88 -7.03 -6.10 -28.31
C GLU A 88 -5.70 -6.66 -27.79
N ASP A 89 -5.50 -6.73 -26.47
CA ASP A 89 -4.28 -7.30 -25.87
C ASP A 89 -4.15 -8.81 -26.16
N SER A 90 -5.24 -9.57 -26.02
CA SER A 90 -5.24 -11.02 -26.29
C SER A 90 -5.04 -11.39 -27.77
N THR A 91 -5.40 -10.50 -28.70
CA THR A 91 -5.23 -10.71 -30.15
C THR A 91 -3.94 -10.11 -30.71
N SER A 92 -3.23 -9.28 -29.92
CA SER A 92 -1.95 -8.66 -30.29
C SER A 92 -0.72 -9.50 -29.98
N THR A 93 -0.88 -10.72 -29.45
CA THR A 93 0.22 -11.67 -29.28
C THR A 93 0.53 -12.37 -30.62
N PRO A 94 1.72 -12.18 -31.23
CA PRO A 94 2.11 -12.86 -32.48
C PRO A 94 2.39 -14.36 -32.31
#